data_AF-A0A4R5DA69-F1
#
_entry.id   AF-A0A4R5DA69-F1
#
_cell.length_a   1.000
_cell.length_b   1.000
_cell.length_c   1.000
_cell.angle_alpha   90.00
_cell.angle_beta   90.00
_cell.angle_gamma   90.00
#
_symmetry.space_group_name_H-M   'P 1'
#
loop_
_entity.id
_entity.type
_entity.pdbx_description
1 polymer ?
#
loop_
_entity_poly.entity_id
_entity_poly.type
_entity_poly.pdbx_seq_one_letter_code
_entity_poly.pdbx_strand_id
1 'polypeptide(L)'
;MIDIDRLLYIRHPFDEQHNNQIEALKNFPDHMKEPMAQTFRFGNASYRYYQELDSDPTKEEYEEWLTGLPENIRISEMQRGYQACMGSLPLRRYSLERRDFGMSEYLKKVLNEKDWEDHQKIKNSWNE
;
A
#
# COMPACT_ATOMS: atom_id res chain seq x y z
N MET A 1 -19.80 -14.44 -18.81
CA MET A 1 -19.19 -13.14 -18.53
C MET A 1 -18.52 -13.23 -17.17
N ILE A 2 -17.27 -12.79 -17.07
CA ILE A 2 -16.58 -12.68 -15.78
C ILE A 2 -17.28 -11.60 -14.96
N ASP A 3 -17.58 -11.92 -13.69
CA ASP A 3 -18.16 -10.98 -12.73
C ASP A 3 -17.07 -10.02 -12.24
N ILE A 4 -17.00 -8.83 -12.84
CA ILE A 4 -15.96 -7.83 -12.58
C ILE A 4 -16.09 -7.25 -11.17
N ASP A 5 -17.30 -7.13 -10.64
CA ASP A 5 -17.50 -6.63 -9.28
C ASP A 5 -16.95 -7.61 -8.25
N ARG A 6 -17.10 -8.92 -8.51
CA ARG A 6 -16.44 -9.96 -7.70
C ARG A 6 -14.91 -9.90 -7.81
N LEU A 7 -14.36 -9.52 -8.95
CA LEU A 7 -12.90 -9.37 -9.11
C LEU A 7 -12.31 -8.24 -8.27
N LEU A 8 -13.07 -7.19 -7.95
CA LEU A 8 -12.59 -6.04 -7.18
C LEU A 8 -13.21 -5.96 -5.78
N TYR A 9 -13.18 -7.08 -5.04
CA TYR A 9 -13.69 -7.14 -3.67
C TYR A 9 -12.99 -6.16 -2.70
N ILE A 10 -11.76 -5.73 -3.01
CA ILE A 10 -11.11 -4.59 -2.35
C ILE A 10 -11.27 -3.36 -3.23
N ARG A 11 -12.26 -2.52 -2.92
CA ARG A 11 -12.52 -1.28 -3.67
C ARG A 11 -11.46 -0.21 -3.40
N HIS A 12 -11.27 0.73 -4.32
CA HIS A 12 -10.59 1.98 -3.97
C HIS A 12 -11.50 2.79 -3.01
N PRO A 13 -10.96 3.56 -2.04
CA PRO A 13 -11.81 4.38 -1.14
C PRO A 13 -12.55 5.52 -1.86
N PHE A 14 -12.06 5.94 -3.02
CA PHE A 14 -12.72 6.93 -3.87
C PHE A 14 -13.45 6.27 -5.04
N ASP A 15 -14.72 6.64 -5.23
CA ASP A 15 -15.61 6.03 -6.22
C ASP A 15 -15.14 6.24 -7.66
N GLU A 16 -14.61 7.41 -7.99
CA GLU A 16 -14.10 7.71 -9.33
C GLU A 16 -13.00 6.73 -9.74
N GLN A 17 -11.99 6.55 -8.88
CA GLN A 17 -10.87 5.64 -9.11
C GLN A 17 -11.35 4.19 -9.16
N HIS A 18 -12.31 3.81 -8.32
CA HIS A 18 -12.86 2.47 -8.36
C HIS A 18 -13.63 2.18 -9.66
N ASN A 19 -14.46 3.13 -10.11
CA ASN A 19 -15.18 3.00 -11.38
C ASN A 19 -14.21 2.96 -12.57
N ASN A 20 -13.12 3.74 -12.53
CA ASN A 20 -12.07 3.68 -13.54
C ASN A 20 -11.39 2.29 -13.59
N GLN A 21 -11.19 1.63 -12.44
CA GLN A 21 -10.66 0.26 -12.38
C GLN A 21 -11.65 -0.76 -12.99
N ILE A 22 -12.95 -0.63 -12.72
CA ILE A 22 -14.00 -1.46 -13.33
C ILE A 22 -13.98 -1.30 -14.85
N GLU A 23 -13.98 -0.07 -15.36
CA GLU A 23 -13.95 0.20 -16.80
C GLU A 23 -12.66 -0.30 -17.45
N ALA A 24 -11.52 -0.17 -16.78
CA ALA A 24 -10.27 -0.77 -17.27
C ALA A 24 -10.39 -2.30 -17.39
N LEU A 25 -10.92 -2.99 -16.37
CA LEU A 25 -11.12 -4.44 -16.39
C LEU A 25 -12.09 -4.91 -17.47
N LYS A 26 -13.14 -4.13 -17.79
CA LYS A 26 -14.04 -4.45 -18.91
C LYS A 26 -13.31 -4.49 -20.25
N ASN A 27 -12.34 -3.61 -20.42
CA ASN A 27 -11.58 -3.42 -21.66
C ASN A 27 -10.35 -4.32 -21.79
N PHE A 28 -9.87 -4.94 -20.71
CA PHE A 28 -8.77 -5.91 -20.79
C PHE A 28 -9.21 -7.22 -21.46
N PRO A 29 -8.29 -7.91 -22.18
CA PRO A 29 -8.50 -9.29 -22.61
C PRO A 29 -8.83 -10.20 -21.42
N ASP A 30 -9.67 -11.23 -21.62
CA ASP A 30 -10.13 -12.10 -20.52
C ASP A 30 -8.99 -12.72 -19.70
N HIS A 31 -7.89 -13.12 -20.34
CA HIS A 31 -6.71 -13.68 -19.67
C HIS A 31 -5.93 -12.67 -18.82
N MET A 32 -6.14 -11.36 -19.02
CA MET A 32 -5.50 -10.28 -18.27
C MET A 32 -6.36 -9.73 -17.13
N LYS A 33 -7.67 -10.02 -17.12
CA LYS A 33 -8.60 -9.45 -16.13
C LYS A 33 -8.25 -9.83 -14.70
N GLU A 34 -8.00 -11.11 -14.43
CA GLU A 34 -7.64 -11.57 -13.09
C GLU A 34 -6.28 -11.04 -12.60
N PRO A 35 -5.18 -11.17 -13.37
CA PRO A 35 -3.89 -10.59 -12.98
C PRO A 35 -3.95 -9.09 -12.71
N MET A 36 -4.68 -8.35 -13.55
CA MET A 36 -4.83 -6.90 -13.36
C MET A 36 -5.71 -6.58 -12.15
N ALA A 37 -6.81 -7.31 -11.94
CA ALA A 37 -7.64 -7.15 -10.77
C ALA A 37 -6.86 -7.43 -9.48
N GLN A 38 -5.99 -8.44 -9.45
CA GLN A 38 -5.11 -8.71 -8.31
C GLN A 38 -4.19 -7.52 -8.00
N THR A 39 -3.60 -6.92 -9.04
CA THR A 39 -2.76 -5.72 -8.89
C THR A 39 -3.57 -4.55 -8.31
N PHE A 40 -4.80 -4.33 -8.78
CA PHE A 40 -5.69 -3.33 -8.20
C PHE A 40 -6.06 -3.64 -6.75
N ARG A 41 -6.31 -4.90 -6.39
CA ARG A 41 -6.62 -5.28 -5.00
C ARG A 41 -5.43 -5.02 -4.06
N PHE A 42 -4.21 -5.35 -4.47
CA PHE A 42 -3.00 -5.04 -3.69
C PHE A 42 -2.78 -3.53 -3.55
N GLY A 43 -2.95 -2.79 -4.64
CA GLY A 43 -2.85 -1.33 -4.63
C GLY A 43 -3.90 -0.69 -3.73
N ASN A 44 -5.16 -1.11 -3.85
CA ASN A 44 -6.28 -0.59 -3.06
C ASN A 44 -6.11 -0.92 -1.56
N ALA A 45 -5.71 -2.15 -1.22
CA ALA A 45 -5.44 -2.53 0.16
C ALA A 45 -4.29 -1.69 0.76
N SER A 46 -3.19 -1.56 0.03
CA SER A 46 -2.05 -0.75 0.46
C SER A 46 -2.41 0.73 0.61
N TYR A 47 -3.19 1.27 -0.32
CA TYR A 47 -3.65 2.65 -0.25
C TYR A 47 -4.50 2.89 1.00
N ARG A 48 -5.48 2.01 1.24
CA ARG A 48 -6.33 2.09 2.44
C ARG A 48 -5.52 2.00 3.73
N TYR A 49 -4.53 1.11 3.81
CA TYR A 49 -3.62 1.05 4.96
C TYR A 49 -3.00 2.40 5.30
N TYR A 50 -2.53 3.15 4.30
CA TYR A 50 -1.96 4.48 4.52
C TYR A 50 -2.99 5.57 4.89
N GLN A 51 -4.28 5.32 4.67
CA GLN A 51 -5.37 6.21 5.09
C GLN A 51 -5.78 5.99 6.55
N GLU A 52 -5.40 4.86 7.16
CA GLU A 52 -5.65 4.58 8.60
C GLU A 52 -4.81 5.47 9.52
N LEU A 53 -3.88 6.25 8.95
CA LEU A 53 -3.09 7.20 9.70
C LEU A 53 -3.96 8.43 10.06
N ASP A 54 -4.55 8.40 11.26
CA ASP A 54 -5.46 9.44 11.78
C ASP A 54 -4.83 10.84 11.89
N SER A 55 -3.50 10.91 11.97
CA SER A 55 -2.75 12.16 12.06
C SER A 55 -1.41 12.04 11.35
N ASP A 56 -0.96 13.12 10.71
CA ASP A 56 0.33 13.16 10.04
C ASP A 56 1.49 12.68 10.95
N PRO A 57 2.58 12.15 10.35
CA PRO A 57 3.78 11.79 11.09
C PRO A 57 4.27 12.96 11.94
N THR A 58 4.60 12.73 13.21
CA THR A 58 5.12 13.79 14.07
C THR A 58 6.59 14.07 13.75
N LYS A 59 7.10 15.23 14.21
CA LYS A 59 8.52 15.54 14.08
C LYS A 59 9.41 14.53 14.84
N GLU A 60 8.95 14.06 15.99
CA GLU A 60 9.64 13.04 16.78
C GLU A 60 9.71 11.70 16.03
N GLU A 61 8.59 11.26 15.42
CA GLU A 61 8.57 10.06 14.59
C GLU A 61 9.51 10.18 13.38
N TYR A 62 9.58 11.36 12.76
CA TYR A 62 10.54 11.64 11.69
C TYR A 62 12.00 11.54 12.16
N GLU A 63 12.33 12.16 13.29
CA GLU A 63 13.69 12.11 13.86
C GLU A 63 14.09 10.69 14.24
N GLU A 64 13.18 9.90 14.83
CA GLU A 64 13.43 8.50 15.17
C GLU A 64 13.57 7.63 13.91
N TRP A 65 12.68 7.80 12.93
CA TRP A 65 12.75 7.11 11.65
C TRP A 65 14.10 7.31 10.95
N LEU A 66 14.63 8.53 10.95
CA LEU A 66 15.94 8.85 10.38
C LEU A 66 17.06 8.00 10.99
N THR A 67 16.98 7.65 12.28
CA THR A 67 18.03 6.86 12.95
C THR A 67 18.13 5.42 12.43
N GLY A 68 17.02 4.87 11.90
CA GLY A 68 16.96 3.53 11.33
C GLY A 68 17.32 3.45 9.85
N LEU A 69 17.56 4.58 9.19
CA LEU A 69 17.87 4.62 7.76
C LEU A 69 19.37 4.42 7.48
N PRO A 70 19.72 3.81 6.33
CA PRO A 70 21.08 3.86 5.79
C PRO A 70 21.60 5.30 5.68
N GLU A 71 22.88 5.52 5.97
CA GLU A 71 23.45 6.88 6.10
C GLU A 71 23.19 7.79 4.91
N ASN A 72 23.35 7.27 3.69
CA ASN A 72 23.08 8.03 2.45
C ASN A 72 21.61 8.46 2.34
N ILE A 73 20.67 7.59 2.70
CA ILE A 73 19.24 7.89 2.68
C ILE A 73 18.91 8.87 3.80
N ARG A 74 19.44 8.65 5.01
CA ARG A 74 19.28 9.56 6.14
C ARG A 74 19.72 10.99 5.80
N ILE A 75 20.91 11.16 5.22
CA ILE A 75 21.42 12.48 4.82
C ILE A 75 20.48 13.14 3.80
N SER A 76 20.02 12.39 2.79
CA SER A 76 19.07 12.89 1.79
C SER A 76 17.75 13.35 2.41
N GLU A 77 17.16 12.53 3.29
CA GLU A 77 15.88 12.86 3.93
C GLU A 77 16.02 13.98 4.97
N MET A 78 17.18 14.11 5.63
CA MET A 78 17.52 15.27 6.47
C MET A 78 17.63 16.56 5.66
N GLN A 79 18.25 16.53 4.47
CA GLN A 79 18.36 17.69 3.59
C GLN A 79 17.00 18.15 3.07
N ARG A 80 16.08 17.22 2.80
CA ARG A 80 14.68 17.53 2.45
C ARG A 80 13.93 18.18 3.63
N GLY A 81 14.17 17.67 4.83
CA GLY A 81 13.56 18.16 6.06
C GLY A 81 12.14 17.64 6.30
N TYR A 82 11.72 17.70 7.57
CA TYR A 82 10.46 17.12 8.08
C TYR A 82 9.23 17.44 7.23
N GLN A 83 8.98 18.72 6.94
CA GLN A 83 7.77 19.15 6.22
C GLN A 83 7.67 18.53 4.83
N ALA A 84 8.80 18.39 4.12
CA ALA A 84 8.85 17.76 2.80
C ALA A 84 8.74 16.23 2.84
N CYS A 85 8.88 15.61 4.02
CA CYS A 85 8.82 14.17 4.22
C CYS A 85 7.46 13.69 4.76
N MET A 86 6.54 14.57 5.20
CA MET A 86 5.24 14.17 5.79
C MET A 86 4.38 13.29 4.84
N GLY A 87 4.48 13.51 3.53
CA GLY A 87 3.81 12.69 2.52
C GLY A 87 4.55 11.40 2.12
N SER A 88 5.74 11.15 2.66
CA SER A 88 6.58 10.00 2.32
C SER A 88 5.95 8.70 2.83
N LEU A 89 5.70 7.75 1.92
CA LEU A 89 5.13 6.44 2.30
C LEU A 89 6.00 5.70 3.35
N PRO A 90 7.35 5.66 3.24
CA PRO A 90 8.20 5.11 4.29
C PRO A 90 7.98 5.73 5.68
N LEU A 91 7.89 7.06 5.77
CA LEU A 91 7.67 7.74 7.05
C LEU A 91 6.26 7.46 7.59
N ARG A 92 5.24 7.54 6.74
CA ARG A 92 3.86 7.21 7.11
C ARG A 92 3.72 5.77 7.58
N ARG A 93 4.39 4.83 6.90
CA ARG A 93 4.44 3.42 7.30
C ARG A 93 5.09 3.27 8.67
N TYR A 94 6.22 3.94 8.89
CA TYR A 94 6.90 3.93 10.18
C TYR A 94 6.01 4.46 11.30
N SER A 95 5.32 5.58 11.10
CA SER A 95 4.36 6.12 12.08
C SER A 95 3.20 5.16 12.38
N LEU A 96 2.66 4.47 11.37
CA LEU A 96 1.63 3.44 11.58
C LEU A 96 2.16 2.27 12.41
N GLU A 97 3.33 1.74 12.05
CA GLU A 97 3.93 0.59 12.74
C GLU A 97 4.33 0.95 14.18
N ARG A 98 4.81 2.17 14.44
CA ARG A 98 5.06 2.68 15.80
C ARG A 98 3.79 2.72 16.66
N ARG A 99 2.63 2.93 16.04
CA ARG A 99 1.30 2.98 16.69
C ARG A 99 0.64 1.59 16.72
N ASP A 100 1.41 0.53 16.58
CA ASP A 100 0.97 -0.88 16.59
C ASP A 100 0.02 -1.24 15.45
N PHE A 101 0.09 -0.49 14.34
CA PHE A 101 -0.68 -0.78 13.13
C PHE A 101 0.22 -1.31 12.03
N GLY A 102 0.40 -2.64 12.00
CA GLY A 102 1.30 -3.31 11.06
C GLY A 102 0.69 -3.59 9.68
N MET A 103 1.43 -3.27 8.62
CA MET A 103 0.97 -3.50 7.22
C MET A 103 0.70 -4.97 6.91
N SER A 104 1.56 -5.88 7.36
CA SER A 104 1.39 -7.32 7.14
C SER A 104 0.06 -7.81 7.71
N GLU A 105 -0.24 -7.40 8.94
CA GLU A 105 -1.38 -7.89 9.69
C GLU A 105 -2.68 -7.27 9.17
N TYR A 106 -2.61 -6.01 8.76
CA TYR A 106 -3.67 -5.36 7.99
C TYR A 106 -3.97 -6.11 6.69
N LEU A 107 -2.95 -6.36 5.86
CA LEU A 107 -3.12 -7.00 4.56
C LEU A 107 -3.69 -8.42 4.70
N LYS A 108 -3.22 -9.19 5.69
CA LYS A 108 -3.75 -10.53 6.00
C LYS A 108 -5.22 -10.52 6.36
N LYS A 109 -5.70 -9.44 7.00
CA LYS A 109 -7.11 -9.28 7.40
C LYS A 109 -8.02 -8.91 6.22
N VAL A 110 -7.53 -8.14 5.26
CA VAL A 110 -8.36 -7.60 4.16
C VAL A 110 -8.26 -8.40 2.85
N LEU A 111 -7.13 -9.06 2.59
CA LEU A 111 -6.97 -9.92 1.42
C LEU A 111 -7.66 -11.26 1.66
N ASN A 112 -8.19 -11.84 0.58
CA ASN A 112 -8.58 -13.24 0.60
C ASN A 112 -7.33 -14.15 0.69
N GLU A 113 -7.54 -15.43 0.99
CA GLU A 113 -6.46 -16.40 1.20
C GLU A 113 -5.49 -16.49 0.01
N LYS A 114 -6.02 -16.61 -1.22
CA LYS A 114 -5.20 -16.71 -2.43
C LYS A 114 -4.33 -15.46 -2.64
N ASP A 115 -4.92 -14.28 -2.53
CA ASP A 115 -4.21 -13.01 -2.72
C ASP A 115 -3.18 -12.78 -1.61
N TRP A 116 -3.47 -13.20 -0.36
CA TRP A 116 -2.50 -13.16 0.72
C TRP A 116 -1.30 -14.06 0.44
N GLU A 117 -1.51 -15.31 0.01
CA GLU A 117 -0.44 -16.23 -0.37
C GLU A 117 0.42 -15.67 -1.50
N ASP A 118 -0.21 -15.12 -2.54
CA ASP A 118 0.51 -14.53 -3.67
C ASP A 118 1.30 -13.28 -3.26
N HIS A 119 0.73 -12.45 -2.39
CA HIS A 119 1.44 -11.31 -1.81
C HIS A 119 2.68 -11.74 -1.01
N GLN A 120 2.61 -12.83 -0.24
CA GLN A 120 3.77 -13.37 0.48
C GLN A 120 4.86 -13.87 -0.47
N LYS A 121 4.50 -14.51 -1.58
CA LYS A 121 5.47 -14.96 -2.60
C LYS A 121 6.22 -13.78 -3.22
N ILE A 122 5.49 -12.71 -3.57
CA ILE A 122 6.09 -11.48 -4.10
C ILE A 122 7.04 -10.88 -3.07
N LYS A 123 6.62 -10.74 -1.81
CA LYS A 123 7.49 -10.19 -0.75
C LYS A 123 8.83 -10.95 -0.64
N ASN A 124 8.80 -12.28 -0.75
CA ASN A 124 9.99 -13.10 -0.61
C ASN A 124 10.92 -12.99 -1.83
N SER A 125 10.40 -12.78 -3.04
CA SER A 125 11.23 -12.65 -4.26
C SER A 125 12.07 -11.37 -4.32
N TRP A 126 11.79 -10.37 -3.47
CA TRP A 126 12.59 -9.14 -3.37
C TRP A 126 13.63 -9.17 -2.24
N ASN A 127 13.66 -10.24 -1.44
CA ASN A 127 14.60 -10.43 -0.33
C ASN A 127 15.69 -11.48 -0.65
N GLU A 128 15.69 -12.04 -1.87
CA GLU A 128 16.74 -12.91 -2.44
C GLU A 128 17.61 -12.10 -3.41
#